data_AF-A0A6J2M6G8-F1
#
_entry.id   AF-A0A6J2M6G8-F1
#
_cell.length_a   1.000
_cell.length_b   1.000
_cell.length_c   1.000
_cell.angle_alpha   90.00
_cell.angle_beta   90.00
_cell.angle_gamma   90.00
#
_symmetry.space_group_name_H-M   'P 1'
#
loop_
_entity.id
_entity.type
_entity.pdbx_description
1 polymer ?
#
loop_
_entity_poly.entity_id
_entity_poly.type
_entity_poly.pdbx_seq_one_letter_code
_entity_poly.pdbx_strand_id
1 'polypeptide(L)'
;MYNSLDYLAYPVIVSNHRQTTTFRKRLDLGNYISHKNRIEIVKPTVDTKPPAAHAHYILQMRKLQSEQKRIDKIEHENKQLCQKIANAHRGPAQVDCWNEYFSKRNQDVTSEIQQGTFSPEINRLLTTEKIQEEALGCRSRLESQSTPHWPDAQS
;
A
#
# COMPACT_ATOMS: atom_id res chain seq x y z
N MET A 1 -60.78 -47.47 60.19
CA MET A 1 -60.96 -46.01 60.11
C MET A 1 -60.47 -45.44 61.43
N TYR A 2 -59.37 -44.70 61.54
CA TYR A 2 -59.09 -43.40 60.95
C TYR A 2 -57.56 -43.17 61.02
N ASN A 3 -56.91 -42.83 59.92
CA ASN A 3 -55.46 -42.54 59.90
C ASN A 3 -55.24 -41.15 60.54
N SER A 4 -54.61 -41.08 61.72
CA SER A 4 -54.16 -39.82 62.30
C SER A 4 -52.92 -39.36 61.54
N LEU A 5 -53.11 -38.60 60.46
CA LEU A 5 -52.01 -37.85 59.86
C LEU A 5 -51.55 -36.79 60.85
N ASP A 6 -50.43 -37.05 61.52
CA ASP A 6 -49.68 -36.02 62.23
C ASP A 6 -49.07 -35.07 61.21
N TYR A 7 -49.75 -33.95 60.96
CA TYR A 7 -49.25 -32.90 60.09
C TYR A 7 -48.08 -32.20 60.79
N LEU A 8 -46.86 -32.45 60.33
CA LEU A 8 -45.68 -31.68 60.72
C LEU A 8 -45.78 -30.28 60.09
N ALA A 9 -46.39 -29.34 60.80
CA ALA A 9 -46.46 -27.95 60.38
C ALA A 9 -45.12 -27.25 60.67
N TYR A 10 -44.29 -27.11 59.64
CA TYR A 10 -43.12 -26.24 59.72
C TYR A 10 -43.58 -24.78 59.69
N PRO A 11 -43.11 -23.91 60.61
CA PRO A 11 -43.49 -22.51 60.58
C PRO A 11 -43.07 -21.89 59.24
N VAL A 12 -44.03 -21.26 58.53
CA VAL A 12 -43.73 -20.51 57.31
C VAL A 12 -42.99 -19.25 57.73
N ILE A 13 -41.66 -19.25 57.61
CA ILE A 13 -40.83 -18.06 57.77
C ILE A 13 -41.01 -17.21 56.51
N VAL A 14 -42.06 -16.37 56.48
CA VAL A 14 -42.19 -15.34 55.45
C VAL A 14 -41.27 -14.19 55.82
N SER A 15 -40.37 -13.83 54.92
CA SER A 15 -39.53 -12.64 55.01
C SER A 15 -40.41 -11.39 55.09
N ASN A 16 -40.74 -10.93 56.29
CA ASN A 16 -41.49 -9.70 56.45
C ASN A 16 -40.54 -8.53 56.11
N HIS A 17 -40.85 -7.75 55.08
CA HIS A 17 -40.00 -6.62 54.64
C HIS A 17 -39.68 -5.60 55.75
N ARG A 18 -40.48 -5.57 56.82
CA ARG A 18 -40.30 -4.73 58.03
C ARG A 18 -39.60 -5.43 59.20
N GLN A 19 -39.43 -6.75 59.15
CA GLN A 19 -38.80 -7.52 60.22
C GLN A 19 -37.46 -8.07 59.74
N THR A 20 -36.40 -7.28 59.92
CA THR A 20 -35.04 -7.76 59.71
C THR A 20 -34.68 -8.77 60.79
N THR A 21 -34.33 -10.00 60.38
CA THR A 21 -33.88 -11.04 61.32
C THR A 21 -32.57 -10.63 62.00
N THR A 22 -32.35 -11.12 63.22
CA THR A 22 -31.07 -10.91 63.95
C THR A 22 -29.87 -11.37 63.13
N PHE A 23 -30.03 -12.46 62.37
CA PHE A 23 -29.04 -12.93 61.41
C PHE A 23 -28.71 -11.87 60.35
N ARG A 24 -29.73 -11.26 59.74
CA ARG A 24 -29.52 -10.22 58.73
C ARG A 24 -28.75 -9.03 59.30
N LYS A 25 -29.11 -8.57 60.49
CA LYS A 25 -28.40 -7.48 61.19
C LYS A 25 -26.91 -7.79 61.43
N ARG A 26 -26.60 -9.03 61.84
CA ARG A 26 -25.21 -9.48 62.06
C ARG A 26 -24.43 -9.55 60.76
N LEU A 27 -25.05 -10.03 59.69
CA LEU A 27 -24.44 -10.08 58.35
C LEU A 27 -24.14 -8.66 57.85
N ASP A 28 -25.11 -7.76 57.95
CA ASP A 28 -24.98 -6.37 57.51
C ASP A 28 -23.88 -5.65 58.31
N LEU A 29 -23.79 -5.89 59.62
CA LEU A 29 -22.72 -5.34 60.46
C LEU A 29 -21.34 -5.89 60.08
N GLY A 30 -21.23 -7.20 59.82
CA GLY A 30 -19.98 -7.81 59.36
C GLY A 30 -19.50 -7.23 58.02
N ASN A 31 -20.44 -7.03 57.09
CA ASN A 31 -20.18 -6.37 55.80
C ASN A 31 -19.74 -4.92 55.99
N TYR A 32 -20.40 -4.17 56.88
CA TYR A 32 -20.06 -2.79 57.20
C TYR A 32 -18.64 -2.66 57.76
N ILE A 33 -18.29 -3.48 58.75
CA ILE A 33 -16.95 -3.47 59.37
C ILE A 33 -15.88 -3.83 58.34
N SER A 34 -16.12 -4.88 57.54
CA SER A 34 -15.20 -5.30 56.48
C SER A 34 -14.98 -4.21 55.45
N HIS A 35 -16.04 -3.50 55.06
CA HIS A 35 -15.96 -2.38 54.14
C HIS A 35 -15.19 -1.20 54.74
N LYS A 36 -15.45 -0.84 56.00
CA LYS A 36 -14.72 0.22 56.71
C LYS A 36 -13.23 -0.08 56.82
N ASN A 37 -12.87 -1.28 57.24
CA ASN A 37 -11.48 -1.73 57.31
C ASN A 37 -10.80 -1.64 55.93
N ARG A 38 -11.49 -2.03 54.86
CA ARG A 38 -10.95 -1.90 53.50
C ARG A 38 -10.73 -0.44 53.11
N ILE A 39 -11.65 0.46 53.42
CA ILE A 39 -11.47 1.89 53.13
C ILE A 39 -10.27 2.46 53.89
N GLU A 40 -10.11 2.10 55.17
CA GLU A 40 -9.01 2.60 56.02
C GLU A 40 -7.64 2.07 55.59
N ILE A 41 -7.58 0.82 55.11
CA ILE A 41 -6.33 0.18 54.67
C ILE A 41 -5.94 0.59 53.24
N VAL A 42 -6.93 0.89 52.38
CA VAL A 42 -6.67 1.24 50.99
C VAL A 42 -5.98 2.61 50.91
N LYS A 43 -4.75 2.60 50.42
CA LYS A 43 -4.04 3.82 50.04
C LYS A 43 -4.69 4.37 48.76
N PRO A 44 -4.97 5.69 48.67
CA PRO A 44 -5.44 6.31 47.44
C PRO A 44 -4.30 6.32 46.43
N THR A 45 -4.18 5.23 45.66
CA THR A 45 -3.20 5.10 44.58
C THR A 45 -3.92 5.23 43.25
N VAL A 46 -3.55 6.24 42.47
CA VAL A 46 -3.99 6.36 41.08
C VAL A 46 -3.17 5.37 40.25
N ASP A 47 -3.83 4.54 39.46
CA ASP A 47 -3.13 3.69 38.50
C ASP A 47 -2.52 4.56 37.40
N THR A 48 -1.19 4.74 37.44
CA THR A 48 -0.44 5.50 36.44
C THR A 48 0.18 4.59 35.38
N LYS A 49 -0.21 3.31 35.32
CA LYS A 49 0.33 2.40 34.33
C LYS A 49 -0.16 2.80 32.93
N PRO A 50 0.73 2.81 31.92
CA PRO A 50 0.29 3.00 30.56
C PRO A 50 -0.64 1.85 30.17
N PRO A 51 -1.70 2.11 29.38
CA PRO A 51 -2.54 1.06 28.86
C PRO A 51 -1.71 0.08 28.03
N ALA A 52 -2.09 -1.20 28.07
CA ALA A 52 -1.36 -2.24 27.37
C ALA A 52 -1.26 -1.93 25.86
N ALA A 53 -0.04 -1.82 25.37
CA ALA A 53 0.22 -1.64 23.95
C ALA A 53 -0.03 -2.96 23.22
N HIS A 54 -1.19 -3.08 22.57
CA HIS A 54 -1.46 -4.27 21.77
C HIS A 54 -0.85 -4.14 20.38
N ALA A 55 -0.12 -5.18 19.95
CA ALA A 55 0.57 -5.20 18.66
C ALA A 55 -0.34 -4.92 17.46
N HIS A 56 -1.62 -5.31 17.52
CA HIS A 56 -2.59 -5.08 16.43
C HIS A 56 -2.99 -3.60 16.26
N TYR A 57 -2.84 -2.75 17.29
CA TYR A 57 -3.02 -1.30 17.15
C TYR A 57 -1.84 -0.66 16.44
N ILE A 58 -0.63 -1.14 16.75
CA ILE A 58 0.64 -0.64 16.21
C ILE A 58 0.84 -1.13 14.76
N LEU A 59 0.57 -2.41 14.51
CA LEU A 59 0.78 -3.08 13.23
C LEU A 59 -0.56 -3.32 12.55
N GLN A 60 -0.92 -2.41 11.66
CA GLN A 60 -2.11 -2.52 10.81
C GLN A 60 -1.85 -3.52 9.66
N MET A 61 -1.86 -4.82 9.98
CA MET A 61 -1.47 -5.91 9.07
C MET A 61 -2.19 -5.86 7.71
N ARG A 62 -3.48 -5.49 7.69
CA ARG A 62 -4.25 -5.35 6.44
C ARG A 62 -3.71 -4.26 5.53
N LYS A 63 -3.26 -3.13 6.09
CA LYS A 63 -2.67 -2.04 5.32
C LYS A 63 -1.36 -2.50 4.70
N LEU A 64 -0.47 -3.11 5.50
CA LEU A 64 0.81 -3.64 5.02
C LEU A 64 0.62 -4.65 3.87
N GLN A 65 -0.32 -5.58 4.01
CA GLN A 65 -0.63 -6.56 2.96
C GLN A 65 -1.17 -5.90 1.68
N SER A 66 -2.00 -4.87 1.81
CA SER A 66 -2.51 -4.11 0.66
C SER A 66 -1.38 -3.39 -0.07
N GLU A 67 -0.47 -2.76 0.67
CA GLU A 67 0.68 -2.08 0.11
C GLU A 67 1.61 -3.06 -0.61
N GLN A 68 1.89 -4.22 -0.02
CA GLN A 68 2.70 -5.25 -0.67
C GLN A 68 2.11 -5.69 -2.01
N LYS A 69 0.80 -5.99 -2.05
CA LYS A 69 0.11 -6.37 -3.30
C LYS A 69 0.20 -5.29 -4.37
N ARG A 70 0.13 -4.01 -3.97
CA ARG A 70 0.27 -2.87 -4.90
C ARG A 70 1.68 -2.80 -5.45
N ILE A 71 2.70 -2.99 -4.61
CA ILE A 71 4.11 -3.03 -5.02
C ILE A 71 4.34 -4.20 -5.97
N ASP A 72 3.88 -5.41 -5.65
CA ASP A 72 4.05 -6.60 -6.49
C ASP A 72 3.46 -6.39 -7.90
N LYS A 73 2.30 -5.71 -7.98
CA LYS A 73 1.67 -5.36 -9.26
C LYS A 73 2.55 -4.40 -10.07
N ILE A 74 3.09 -3.36 -9.44
CA ILE A 74 3.98 -2.38 -10.08
C ILE A 74 5.27 -3.07 -10.56
N GLU A 75 5.88 -3.92 -9.74
CA GLU A 75 7.10 -4.65 -10.11
C GLU A 75 6.87 -5.56 -11.31
N HIS A 76 5.74 -6.25 -11.34
CA HIS A 76 5.36 -7.08 -12.48
C HIS A 76 5.19 -6.25 -13.76
N GLU A 77 4.46 -5.13 -13.69
CA GLU A 77 4.25 -4.22 -14.81
C GLU A 77 5.58 -3.61 -15.29
N ASN A 78 6.45 -3.21 -14.38
CA ASN A 78 7.79 -2.69 -14.69
C ASN A 78 8.63 -3.73 -15.43
N LYS A 79 8.62 -4.99 -14.99
CA LYS A 79 9.34 -6.07 -15.67
C LYS A 79 8.82 -6.27 -17.10
N GLN A 80 7.50 -6.26 -17.30
CA GLN A 80 6.90 -6.34 -18.63
C GLN A 80 7.29 -5.15 -19.51
N LEU A 81 7.30 -3.94 -18.95
CA LEU A 81 7.68 -2.72 -19.68
C LEU A 81 9.16 -2.77 -20.09
N CYS A 82 10.06 -3.14 -19.19
CA CYS A 82 11.47 -3.32 -19.49
C CYS A 82 11.68 -4.33 -20.63
N GLN A 83 10.95 -5.44 -20.63
CA GLN A 83 11.02 -6.42 -21.72
C GLN A 83 10.56 -5.82 -23.06
N LYS A 84 9.47 -5.05 -23.07
CA LYS A 84 8.97 -4.36 -24.29
C LYS A 84 9.99 -3.35 -24.81
N ILE A 85 10.59 -2.55 -23.93
CA ILE A 85 11.62 -1.57 -24.29
C ILE A 85 12.85 -2.29 -24.87
N ALA A 86 13.32 -3.35 -24.22
CA ALA A 86 14.45 -4.14 -24.71
C ALA A 86 14.18 -4.75 -26.09
N ASN A 87 12.96 -5.25 -26.32
CA ASN A 87 12.55 -5.79 -27.62
C ASN A 87 12.51 -4.70 -28.70
N ALA A 88 11.94 -3.52 -28.39
CA ALA A 88 11.90 -2.39 -29.31
C ALA A 88 13.30 -1.87 -29.65
N HIS A 89 14.21 -1.86 -28.67
CA HIS A 89 15.60 -1.46 -28.87
C HIS A 89 16.40 -2.48 -29.69
N ARG A 90 16.11 -3.79 -29.55
CA ARG A 90 16.82 -4.86 -30.28
C ARG A 90 16.31 -5.04 -31.71
N GLY A 91 15.03 -4.78 -31.96
CA GLY A 91 14.44 -4.90 -33.29
C GLY A 91 14.90 -3.78 -34.23
N PRO A 92 14.91 -4.01 -35.57
CA PRO A 92 15.02 -2.91 -36.51
C PRO A 92 13.87 -1.92 -36.24
N ALA A 93 14.16 -0.62 -36.25
CA ALA A 93 13.18 0.44 -36.04
C ALA A 93 12.14 0.42 -37.16
N GLN A 94 11.13 -0.44 -37.03
CA GLN A 94 10.04 -0.55 -37.98
C GLN A 94 9.02 0.52 -37.59
N VAL A 95 9.00 1.60 -38.37
CA VAL A 95 8.00 2.66 -38.21
C VAL A 95 6.72 2.19 -38.90
N ASP A 96 5.59 2.21 -38.19
CA ASP A 96 4.25 1.87 -38.72
C ASP A 96 3.73 2.88 -39.78
N CYS A 97 4.60 3.73 -40.34
CA CYS A 97 4.23 4.68 -41.37
C CYS A 97 4.29 4.06 -42.77
N TRP A 98 3.60 2.95 -42.98
CA TRP A 98 3.07 2.66 -44.30
C TRP A 98 1.71 3.34 -44.39
N ASN A 99 1.72 4.67 -44.54
CA ASN A 99 0.58 5.31 -45.15
C ASN A 99 0.48 4.72 -46.55
N GLU A 100 -0.35 3.69 -46.74
CA GLU A 100 -0.99 3.43 -48.02
C GLU A 100 -1.81 4.68 -48.33
N TYR A 101 -1.15 5.71 -48.85
CA TYR A 101 -1.80 6.65 -49.71
C TYR A 101 -2.27 5.83 -50.89
N PHE A 102 -3.47 5.27 -50.78
CA PHE A 102 -4.24 4.82 -51.93
C PHE A 102 -4.16 5.97 -52.93
N SER A 103 -3.45 5.73 -54.03
CA SER A 103 -3.45 6.61 -55.19
C SER A 103 -4.89 6.73 -55.65
N LYS A 104 -5.64 7.68 -55.07
CA LYS A 104 -6.89 8.16 -55.61
C LYS A 104 -6.52 8.83 -56.93
N ARG A 105 -6.53 7.99 -57.97
CA ARG A 105 -7.00 8.28 -59.32
C ARG A 105 -6.91 9.77 -59.67
N ASN A 106 -5.75 10.22 -60.11
CA ASN A 106 -5.67 11.31 -61.09
C ASN A 106 -5.73 10.66 -62.47
N GLN A 107 -6.89 10.10 -62.82
CA GLN A 107 -7.30 10.06 -64.22
C GLN A 107 -7.80 11.46 -64.50
N ASP A 108 -6.94 12.26 -65.11
CA ASP A 108 -7.25 13.18 -66.20
C ASP A 108 -6.24 14.33 -66.18
N VAL A 109 -5.64 14.56 -67.35
CA VAL A 109 -4.75 15.67 -67.71
C VAL A 109 -3.30 15.56 -67.21
N THR A 110 -2.47 14.83 -67.96
CA THR A 110 -1.17 15.30 -68.49
C THR A 110 -0.52 14.17 -69.31
N SER A 111 -1.09 13.86 -70.47
CA SER A 111 -0.21 13.55 -71.61
C SER A 111 0.51 14.85 -71.93
N GLU A 112 1.84 14.83 -71.98
CA GLU A 112 2.74 15.99 -72.19
C GLU A 112 3.10 16.74 -70.90
N ILE A 113 4.20 16.33 -70.24
CA ILE A 113 5.33 17.21 -69.90
C ILE A 113 6.55 16.30 -69.70
N GLN A 114 7.32 16.25 -70.78
CA GLN A 114 8.76 16.08 -70.92
C GLN A 114 9.59 15.70 -69.68
N GLN A 115 10.38 14.65 -69.91
CA GLN A 115 11.62 14.33 -69.22
C GLN A 115 12.45 15.60 -68.93
N GLY A 116 12.69 15.89 -67.65
CA GLY A 116 13.42 17.07 -67.21
C GLY A 116 14.16 16.85 -65.89
N THR A 117 15.44 16.51 -66.01
CA THR A 117 16.53 16.96 -65.12
C THR A 117 16.49 16.55 -63.65
N PHE A 118 17.00 15.36 -63.34
CA PHE A 118 17.60 15.11 -62.02
C PHE A 118 18.89 15.96 -61.91
N SER A 119 18.89 16.98 -61.04
CA SER A 119 20.05 17.86 -60.82
C SER A 119 21.10 17.19 -59.92
N PRO A 120 22.41 17.21 -60.24
CA PRO A 120 23.47 16.58 -59.43
C PRO A 120 23.82 17.33 -58.13
N GLU A 121 23.30 18.53 -57.89
CA GLU A 121 23.76 19.39 -56.79
C GLU A 121 23.38 18.90 -55.39
N ILE A 122 22.23 18.23 -55.25
CA ILE A 122 21.73 17.81 -53.93
C ILE A 122 22.64 16.75 -53.28
N ASN A 123 23.35 15.95 -54.07
CA ASN A 123 24.25 14.90 -53.56
C ASN A 123 25.60 15.43 -53.05
N ARG A 124 25.99 16.67 -53.38
CA ARG A 124 27.23 17.28 -52.87
C ARG A 124 27.07 17.88 -51.47
N LEU A 125 25.88 18.35 -51.11
CA LEU A 125 25.63 18.93 -49.78
C LEU A 125 25.49 17.87 -48.68
N LEU A 126 24.95 16.69 -49.02
CA LEU A 126 24.84 15.58 -48.06
C LEU A 126 26.19 14.96 -47.66
N THR A 127 27.21 15.09 -48.51
CA THR A 127 28.54 14.53 -48.25
C THR A 127 29.38 15.43 -47.34
N THR A 128 29.17 16.74 -47.38
CA THR A 128 29.88 17.69 -46.49
C THR A 128 29.37 17.66 -45.06
N GLU A 129 28.07 17.46 -44.83
CA GLU A 129 27.50 17.38 -43.47
C GLU A 129 27.93 16.09 -42.74
N LYS A 130 27.99 14.95 -43.45
CA LYS A 130 28.48 13.69 -42.88
C LYS A 130 29.93 13.76 -42.40
N ILE A 131 30.79 14.50 -43.10
CA ILE A 131 32.21 14.65 -42.74
C ILE A 131 32.38 15.56 -41.50
N GLN A 132 31.47 16.52 -41.27
CA GLN A 132 31.52 17.41 -40.11
C GLN A 132 31.05 16.72 -38.81
N GLU A 133 30.04 15.84 -38.86
CA GLU A 133 29.59 15.10 -37.67
C GLU A 133 30.63 14.09 -37.16
N GLU A 134 31.36 13.42 -38.07
CA GLU A 134 32.46 12.51 -37.69
C GLU A 134 33.61 13.24 -36.99
N ALA A 135 33.93 14.46 -37.43
CA ALA A 135 34.99 15.27 -36.82
C ALA A 135 34.61 15.77 -35.40
N LEU A 136 33.32 16.01 -35.15
CA LEU A 136 32.82 16.46 -33.84
C LEU A 136 32.63 15.31 -32.84
N GLY A 137 32.35 14.08 -33.32
CA GLY A 137 32.25 12.88 -32.48
C GLY A 137 33.55 12.47 -31.78
N CYS A 138 34.70 12.90 -32.29
CA CYS A 138 36.01 12.63 -31.68
C CYS A 138 36.33 13.54 -30.48
N ARG A 139 35.64 14.68 -30.30
CA ARG A 139 35.95 15.66 -29.23
C ARG A 139 35.28 15.32 -27.89
N SER A 140 34.20 14.55 -27.89
CA SER A 140 33.39 14.24 -26.69
C SER A 140 33.92 13.06 -25.87
N ARG A 141 35.01 12.40 -26.30
CA ARG A 141 35.56 11.19 -25.66
C ARG A 141 36.62 11.48 -24.57
N LEU A 142 36.83 12.73 -24.19
CA LEU A 142 37.87 13.11 -23.21
C LEU A 142 37.35 13.61 -21.84
N GLU A 143 36.04 13.60 -21.58
CA GLU A 143 35.46 14.17 -20.34
C GLU A 143 34.78 13.16 -19.40
N SER A 144 35.06 11.86 -19.51
CA SER A 144 34.49 10.84 -18.62
C SER A 144 35.50 10.26 -17.64
N GLN A 145 36.02 11.09 -16.73
CA GLN A 145 36.58 10.64 -15.45
C GLN A 145 36.17 11.58 -14.31
N SER A 146 34.93 11.45 -13.84
CA SER A 146 34.57 11.83 -12.47
C SER A 146 33.32 11.06 -12.04
N THR A 147 33.52 9.90 -11.42
CA THR A 147 32.47 9.15 -10.73
C THR A 147 32.29 9.73 -9.33
N PRO A 148 31.08 10.15 -8.90
CA PRO A 148 30.87 10.56 -7.52
C PRO A 148 30.79 9.32 -6.62
N HIS A 149 31.74 9.20 -5.71
CA HIS A 149 31.72 8.25 -4.61
C HIS A 149 30.72 8.74 -3.55
N TRP A 150 29.65 8.00 -3.33
CA TRP A 150 28.80 8.17 -2.14
C TRP A 150 29.42 7.39 -0.97
N PRO A 151 29.66 8.00 0.20
CA PRO A 151 30.11 7.25 1.37
C PRO A 151 28.92 6.53 2.02
N ASP A 152 29.14 5.27 2.34
CA ASP A 152 28.24 4.39 3.08
C ASP A 152 27.87 5.01 4.44
N ALA A 153 26.57 5.03 4.75
CA ALA A 153 26.08 5.32 6.09
C ALA A 153 26.22 4.06 6.96
N GLN A 154 27.23 4.05 7.84
CA GLN A 154 27.36 3.05 8.90
C GLN A 154 26.61 3.47 10.17
N SER A 155 25.97 2.44 10.76
CA SER A 155 25.49 2.26 12.13
C SER A 155 24.26 3.02 12.63
#